data_AF-A0A2V7Y6M1-F1
#
_entry.id   AF-A0A2V7Y6M1-F1
#
_cell.length_a   1.000
_cell.length_b   1.000
_cell.length_c   1.000
_cell.angle_alpha   90.00
_cell.angle_beta   90.00
_cell.angle_gamma   90.00
#
_symmetry.space_group_name_H-M   'P 1'
#
loop_
_entity.id
_entity.type
_entity.pdbx_description
1 polymer ?
#
loop_
_entity_poly.entity_id
_entity_poly.type
_entity_poly.pdbx_seq_one_letter_code
_entity_poly.pdbx_strand_id
1 'polypeptide(L)'
;PASRAGRQGPTNHSVITKTNPPPTAAFTLFGDFFPASGAFDPLAAFGGPIQHVRATGDCEPDVIPPESIDPNLRGGIDPTTGLSAIGGRRAIGERAAPPYVGRGLMEAIFAADIVAGEDPADSQGSFSSLAPPLGPECAHDCISGRHNENSAAGAFLGGDPVVRVARFGLRAAGPTLFQFMIGGTQGEIGFTSPFAPTEQNNNQNVGRNCDIAPDPELRAEQIFDLRHLIRLIGIPDFDRRLLQSPPADDEARDIQAGAVLFGVDLDAFRSRMTAGATPVGSGREADRAMAADRKLNCVGCHTPIMGTGRSPALLGAEHLSNKWVPLFSDLLLHDMGQVRQAEANPVPPPGTSRELSRNLADFALPAQGLASGQEWRTPPLMGLGRVGPPFLHDGRVFLNPAAPTRTVASSADGGVNHPLVITTFEDAINAAIELHDLPPPAAGCPQPGAVPNDVCPSQGEQSMFRSEARNVMQKWRSLTSREQLQVIKFLKAL
;
A
#
# COMPACT_ATOMS: atom_id res chain seq x y z
N PRO A 1 11.28 -16.76 -3.44
CA PRO A 1 10.03 -16.04 -3.09
C PRO A 1 9.05 -16.08 -4.27
N ALA A 2 7.95 -16.81 -4.10
CA ALA A 2 6.99 -17.12 -5.14
C ALA A 2 6.17 -15.90 -5.59
N SER A 3 6.76 -15.05 -6.41
CA SER A 3 6.02 -14.17 -7.32
C SER A 3 6.00 -14.88 -8.68
N ARG A 4 5.05 -15.78 -8.89
CA ARG A 4 4.72 -16.28 -10.23
C ARG A 4 3.23 -16.07 -10.50
N ALA A 5 2.98 -14.91 -11.09
CA ALA A 5 1.88 -14.57 -11.98
C ALA A 5 0.47 -14.38 -11.37
N GLY A 6 -0.03 -13.16 -11.56
CA GLY A 6 -1.42 -12.82 -11.86
C GLY A 6 -2.49 -13.29 -10.87
N ARG A 7 -2.93 -12.39 -9.98
CA ARG A 7 -4.23 -12.46 -9.30
C ARG A 7 -5.34 -12.71 -10.32
N GLN A 8 -6.37 -13.51 -10.00
CA GLN A 8 -7.56 -13.68 -10.83
C GLN A 8 -8.80 -14.01 -9.98
N GLY A 9 -9.69 -13.02 -9.71
CA GLY A 9 -11.11 -13.26 -9.39
C GLY A 9 -11.55 -13.38 -7.91
N PRO A 10 -12.88 -13.53 -7.70
CA PRO A 10 -13.51 -13.72 -6.38
C PRO A 10 -12.86 -14.85 -5.60
N THR A 11 -12.46 -14.62 -4.34
CA THR A 11 -12.06 -15.71 -3.43
C THR A 11 -13.18 -15.99 -2.45
N ASN A 12 -13.77 -17.18 -2.55
CA ASN A 12 -14.67 -17.68 -1.52
C ASN A 12 -13.83 -18.36 -0.43
N HIS A 13 -13.55 -17.63 0.65
CA HIS A 13 -12.70 -18.12 1.75
C HIS A 13 -13.31 -19.31 2.50
N SER A 14 -14.61 -19.59 2.34
CA SER A 14 -15.29 -20.72 2.98
C SER A 14 -15.05 -22.08 2.30
N VAL A 15 -14.43 -22.11 1.11
CA VAL A 15 -14.21 -23.34 0.31
C VAL A 15 -12.75 -23.61 -0.01
N ILE A 16 -11.82 -22.96 0.71
CA ILE A 16 -10.39 -23.17 0.55
C ILE A 16 -10.03 -24.57 1.06
N THR A 17 -9.48 -25.39 0.16
CA THR A 17 -9.01 -26.75 0.45
C THR A 17 -7.75 -27.05 -0.36
N LYS A 18 -7.06 -28.17 -0.10
CA LYS A 18 -5.90 -28.60 -0.91
C LYS A 18 -6.19 -28.70 -2.40
N THR A 19 -7.39 -29.18 -2.75
CA THR A 19 -7.83 -29.39 -4.14
C THR A 19 -8.52 -28.15 -4.73
N ASN A 20 -8.81 -27.15 -3.91
CA ASN A 20 -9.37 -25.87 -4.31
C ASN A 20 -8.62 -24.72 -3.60
N PRO A 21 -7.33 -24.52 -3.89
CA PRO A 21 -6.58 -23.40 -3.33
C PRO A 21 -7.07 -22.09 -3.97
N PRO A 22 -7.06 -20.97 -3.22
CA PRO A 22 -7.46 -19.69 -3.75
C PRO A 22 -6.47 -19.17 -4.80
N PRO A 23 -6.92 -18.32 -5.75
CA PRO A 23 -6.08 -17.73 -6.78
C PRO A 23 -5.26 -16.55 -6.22
N THR A 24 -4.17 -16.79 -5.50
CA THR A 24 -3.53 -15.73 -4.68
C THR A 24 -2.38 -14.98 -5.33
N ALA A 25 -2.42 -13.64 -5.23
CA ALA A 25 -1.23 -12.75 -5.22
C ALA A 25 -1.15 -11.89 -3.94
N ALA A 26 -2.24 -11.78 -3.19
CA ALA A 26 -2.31 -11.17 -1.87
C ALA A 26 -2.43 -12.28 -0.81
N PHE A 27 -1.84 -12.08 0.36
CA PHE A 27 -2.12 -12.91 1.53
C PHE A 27 -3.29 -12.32 2.32
N THR A 28 -4.04 -13.18 2.99
CA THR A 28 -5.20 -12.77 3.79
C THR A 28 -4.82 -12.76 5.25
N LEU A 29 -5.10 -11.65 5.92
CA LEU A 29 -5.01 -11.50 7.36
C LEU A 29 -6.39 -11.62 7.99
N PHE A 30 -6.44 -12.16 9.20
CA PHE A 30 -7.67 -12.24 9.96
C PHE A 30 -7.43 -12.18 11.46
N GLY A 31 -8.48 -11.81 12.20
CA GLY A 31 -8.54 -11.81 13.66
C GLY A 31 -9.79 -11.13 14.17
N ASP A 32 -9.90 -10.91 15.48
CA ASP A 32 -10.96 -10.09 16.06
C ASP A 32 -10.47 -8.71 16.45
N PHE A 33 -11.16 -7.70 15.95
CA PHE A 33 -10.92 -6.32 16.29
C PHE A 33 -12.01 -5.82 17.24
N PHE A 34 -11.60 -5.09 18.28
CA PHE A 34 -12.49 -4.49 19.28
C PHE A 34 -12.45 -2.96 19.13
N PRO A 35 -13.37 -2.33 18.38
CA PRO A 35 -13.28 -0.92 18.04
C PRO A 35 -13.22 0.03 19.24
N ALA A 36 -13.88 -0.32 20.35
CA ALA A 36 -13.90 0.51 21.56
C ALA A 36 -12.54 0.62 22.26
N SER A 37 -11.70 -0.41 22.14
CA SER A 37 -10.37 -0.46 22.79
C SER A 37 -9.21 -0.39 21.80
N GLY A 38 -9.46 -0.65 20.52
CA GLY A 38 -8.42 -0.88 19.52
C GLY A 38 -7.73 -2.25 19.65
N ALA A 39 -8.15 -3.10 20.58
CA ALA A 39 -7.52 -4.41 20.79
C ALA A 39 -7.74 -5.34 19.59
N PHE A 40 -6.78 -6.24 19.38
CA PHE A 40 -6.81 -7.23 18.31
C PHE A 40 -6.44 -8.61 18.87
N ASP A 41 -7.32 -9.59 18.68
CA ASP A 41 -7.03 -11.00 18.92
C ASP A 41 -6.61 -11.65 17.58
N PRO A 42 -5.36 -12.12 17.44
CA PRO A 42 -4.88 -12.73 16.20
C PRO A 42 -5.46 -14.13 15.95
N LEU A 43 -6.25 -14.69 16.88
CA LEU A 43 -6.79 -16.05 16.78
C LEU A 43 -5.68 -17.10 16.62
N ALA A 44 -4.59 -16.94 17.38
CA ALA A 44 -3.41 -17.79 17.28
C ALA A 44 -3.75 -19.28 17.44
N ALA A 45 -4.74 -19.63 18.27
CA ALA A 45 -5.22 -21.01 18.45
C ALA A 45 -5.79 -21.65 17.16
N PHE A 46 -6.15 -20.84 16.17
CA PHE A 46 -6.68 -21.24 14.87
C PHE A 46 -5.68 -21.02 13.72
N GLY A 47 -4.39 -20.79 14.03
CA GLY A 47 -3.34 -20.55 13.03
C GLY A 47 -3.29 -19.12 12.48
N GLY A 48 -4.03 -18.18 13.07
CA GLY A 48 -3.96 -16.77 12.70
C GLY A 48 -2.71 -16.06 13.22
N PRO A 49 -2.43 -14.81 12.77
CA PRO A 49 -3.34 -13.91 12.06
C PRO A 49 -3.21 -13.92 10.53
N ILE A 50 -2.41 -14.84 9.96
CA ILE A 50 -2.20 -14.98 8.50
C ILE A 50 -2.85 -16.26 8.02
N GLN A 51 -3.57 -16.19 6.90
CA GLN A 51 -4.19 -17.35 6.29
C GLN A 51 -3.18 -18.12 5.41
N HIS A 52 -2.75 -19.30 5.85
CA HIS A 52 -1.94 -20.22 5.04
C HIS A 52 -2.81 -21.11 4.15
N VAL A 53 -3.05 -20.66 2.93
CA VAL A 53 -3.98 -21.28 1.99
C VAL A 53 -3.42 -22.48 1.22
N ARG A 54 -2.15 -22.82 1.44
CA ARG A 54 -1.47 -23.99 0.85
C ARG A 54 -0.84 -24.81 1.96
N ALA A 55 -1.00 -26.13 1.87
CA ALA A 55 -0.46 -27.08 2.82
C ALA A 55 0.15 -28.28 2.10
N THR A 56 1.13 -28.94 2.73
CA THR A 56 1.85 -30.10 2.19
C THR A 56 1.55 -31.35 3.01
N GLY A 57 1.66 -32.54 2.40
CA GLY A 57 1.47 -33.81 3.11
C GLY A 57 0.07 -33.93 3.73
N ASP A 58 0.03 -34.30 5.01
CA ASP A 58 -1.21 -34.54 5.77
C ASP A 58 -1.81 -33.27 6.39
N CYS A 59 -1.09 -32.14 6.34
CA CYS A 59 -1.50 -30.84 6.88
C CYS A 59 -2.67 -30.23 6.13
N GLU A 60 -3.61 -29.57 6.79
CA GLU A 60 -4.63 -28.79 6.11
C GLU A 60 -4.25 -27.31 5.99
N PRO A 61 -4.75 -26.61 4.96
CA PRO A 61 -4.69 -25.16 4.91
C PRO A 61 -5.35 -24.53 6.14
N ASP A 62 -4.79 -23.41 6.60
CA ASP A 62 -5.42 -22.60 7.65
C ASP A 62 -6.60 -21.86 7.04
N VAL A 63 -7.81 -22.18 7.50
CA VAL A 63 -9.04 -21.50 7.11
C VAL A 63 -9.40 -20.41 8.11
N ILE A 64 -10.03 -19.34 7.66
CA ILE A 64 -10.58 -18.33 8.56
C ILE A 64 -11.67 -19.03 9.40
N PRO A 65 -11.56 -19.06 10.74
CA PRO A 65 -12.48 -19.83 11.57
C PRO A 65 -13.89 -19.22 11.47
N PRO A 66 -14.93 -20.06 11.35
CA PRO A 66 -16.30 -19.57 11.37
C PRO A 66 -16.65 -18.94 12.71
N GLU A 67 -17.52 -17.93 12.71
CA GLU A 67 -17.95 -17.21 13.93
C GLU A 67 -18.52 -18.15 15.01
N SER A 68 -19.08 -19.30 14.61
CA SER A 68 -19.69 -20.26 15.52
C SER A 68 -18.71 -20.97 16.47
N ILE A 69 -17.44 -21.10 16.08
CA ILE A 69 -16.41 -21.75 16.90
C ILE A 69 -15.52 -20.75 17.65
N ASP A 70 -15.71 -19.47 17.36
CA ASP A 70 -14.93 -18.40 17.93
C ASP A 70 -15.53 -17.91 19.26
N PRO A 71 -14.76 -17.94 20.36
CA PRO A 71 -15.22 -17.44 21.65
C PRO A 71 -15.65 -15.97 21.66
N ASN A 72 -15.01 -15.09 20.87
CA ASN A 72 -15.23 -13.65 20.90
C ASN A 72 -16.51 -13.23 20.17
N LEU A 73 -16.95 -14.05 19.21
CA LEU A 73 -18.13 -13.82 18.38
C LEU A 73 -19.28 -14.79 18.74
N ARG A 74 -19.13 -15.55 19.83
CA ARG A 74 -20.15 -16.46 20.34
C ARG A 74 -21.43 -15.69 20.69
N GLY A 75 -22.56 -16.16 20.19
CA GLY A 75 -23.86 -15.51 20.35
C GLY A 75 -24.28 -14.64 19.15
N GLY A 76 -23.41 -14.52 18.14
CA GLY A 76 -23.70 -13.83 16.88
C GLY A 76 -23.29 -12.37 16.88
N ILE A 77 -23.43 -11.75 15.70
CA ILE A 77 -23.14 -10.35 15.43
C ILE A 77 -24.45 -9.58 15.36
N ASP A 78 -24.51 -8.43 16.05
CA ASP A 78 -25.62 -7.49 15.89
C ASP A 78 -25.61 -6.94 14.46
N PRO A 79 -26.68 -7.12 13.68
CA PRO A 79 -26.72 -6.71 12.27
C PRO A 79 -26.71 -5.19 12.06
N THR A 80 -26.98 -4.40 13.10
CA THR A 80 -26.96 -2.94 13.05
C THR A 80 -25.56 -2.39 13.31
N THR A 81 -24.89 -2.92 14.32
CA THR A 81 -23.57 -2.42 14.73
C THR A 81 -22.41 -3.18 14.11
N GLY A 82 -22.64 -4.40 13.62
CA GLY A 82 -21.60 -5.31 13.15
C GLY A 82 -20.70 -5.83 14.26
N LEU A 83 -21.13 -5.78 15.53
CA LEU A 83 -20.34 -6.19 16.70
C LEU A 83 -21.00 -7.35 17.46
N SER A 84 -20.18 -8.17 18.13
CA SER A 84 -20.62 -9.19 19.07
C SER A 84 -21.05 -8.57 20.40
N ALA A 85 -21.64 -9.38 21.30
CA ALA A 85 -22.06 -8.94 22.64
C ALA A 85 -20.92 -8.38 23.50
N ILE A 86 -19.66 -8.72 23.21
CA ILE A 86 -18.47 -8.20 23.89
C ILE A 86 -17.79 -7.07 23.11
N GLY A 87 -18.42 -6.58 22.03
CA GLY A 87 -17.93 -5.46 21.23
C GLY A 87 -16.84 -5.80 20.23
N GLY A 88 -16.62 -7.09 19.93
CA GLY A 88 -15.65 -7.55 18.94
C GLY A 88 -16.28 -7.77 17.56
N ARG A 89 -15.46 -7.76 16.51
CA ARG A 89 -15.87 -8.20 15.16
C ARG A 89 -14.73 -8.91 14.46
N ARG A 90 -15.04 -9.87 13.59
CA ARG A 90 -14.05 -10.41 12.66
C ARG A 90 -13.55 -9.30 11.75
N ALA A 91 -12.24 -9.05 11.76
CA ALA A 91 -11.55 -8.27 10.76
C ALA A 91 -10.84 -9.21 9.79
N ILE A 92 -11.04 -8.99 8.50
CA ILE A 92 -10.34 -9.71 7.42
C ILE A 92 -9.77 -8.65 6.47
N GLY A 93 -8.50 -8.80 6.11
CA GLY A 93 -7.81 -7.86 5.22
C GLY A 93 -6.95 -8.60 4.21
N GLU A 94 -6.98 -8.18 2.95
CA GLU A 94 -6.03 -8.65 1.94
C GLU A 94 -4.82 -7.72 1.87
N ARG A 95 -3.61 -8.29 1.77
CA ARG A 95 -2.38 -7.52 1.58
C ARG A 95 -1.54 -8.08 0.44
N ALA A 96 -1.12 -7.21 -0.46
CA ALA A 96 -0.11 -7.48 -1.47
C ALA A 96 1.28 -7.13 -0.92
N ALA A 97 2.24 -8.02 -1.15
CA ALA A 97 3.62 -7.76 -0.74
C ALA A 97 4.17 -6.54 -1.52
N PRO A 98 4.78 -5.56 -0.84
CA PRO A 98 5.38 -4.43 -1.52
C PRO A 98 6.65 -4.86 -2.27
N PRO A 99 7.05 -4.17 -3.35
CA PRO A 99 8.23 -4.56 -4.12
C PRO A 99 9.51 -4.44 -3.30
N TYR A 100 10.39 -5.44 -3.39
CA TYR A 100 11.63 -5.55 -2.61
C TYR A 100 12.83 -4.77 -3.21
N VAL A 101 12.56 -3.71 -3.96
CA VAL A 101 13.60 -2.86 -4.58
C VAL A 101 13.90 -1.63 -3.71
N GLY A 102 15.16 -1.18 -3.71
CA GLY A 102 15.59 0.08 -3.08
C GLY A 102 15.46 0.16 -1.55
N ARG A 103 15.24 -0.97 -0.87
CA ARG A 103 15.00 -1.00 0.59
C ARG A 103 16.20 -0.50 1.42
N GLY A 104 17.43 -0.72 0.95
CA GLY A 104 18.61 -0.16 1.61
C GLY A 104 18.72 1.36 1.48
N LEU A 105 18.28 1.92 0.34
CA LEU A 105 18.20 3.38 0.18
C LEU A 105 17.13 3.95 1.10
N MET A 106 15.96 3.30 1.19
CA MET A 106 14.92 3.67 2.16
C MET A 106 15.44 3.63 3.62
N GLU A 107 16.22 2.61 3.99
CA GLU A 107 16.85 2.52 5.33
C GLU A 107 17.84 3.66 5.60
N ALA A 108 18.52 4.12 4.56
CA ALA A 108 19.55 5.15 4.67
C ALA A 108 18.99 6.58 4.66
N ILE A 109 17.72 6.80 4.31
CA ILE A 109 17.06 8.12 4.42
C ILE A 109 17.11 8.60 5.88
N PHE A 110 17.39 9.89 6.07
CA PHE A 110 17.41 10.46 7.41
C PHE A 110 16.00 10.49 8.01
N ALA A 111 15.86 10.01 9.24
CA ALA A 111 14.59 10.06 9.98
C ALA A 111 14.08 11.52 10.12
N ALA A 112 14.99 12.47 10.32
CA ALA A 112 14.65 13.89 10.41
C ALA A 112 14.04 14.45 9.12
N ASP A 113 14.39 13.92 7.94
CA ASP A 113 13.83 14.40 6.66
C ASP A 113 12.39 13.90 6.44
N ILE A 114 12.08 12.71 7.00
CA ILE A 114 10.71 12.17 7.05
C ILE A 114 9.89 13.03 8.02
N VAL A 115 10.35 13.21 9.25
CA VAL A 115 9.66 14.02 10.30
C VAL A 115 9.47 15.46 9.87
N ALA A 116 10.47 16.08 9.23
CA ALA A 116 10.29 17.43 8.71
C ALA A 116 9.15 17.51 7.70
N GLY A 117 8.78 16.40 7.04
CA GLY A 117 7.79 16.34 5.96
C GLY A 117 6.36 16.31 6.44
N GLU A 118 6.17 16.14 7.74
CA GLU A 118 4.88 16.03 8.38
C GLU A 118 4.03 17.29 8.22
N ASP A 119 2.72 17.06 8.12
CA ASP A 119 1.70 18.09 8.17
C ASP A 119 0.42 17.57 8.85
N PRO A 120 0.46 17.05 10.08
CA PRO A 120 -0.68 16.39 10.71
C PRO A 120 -1.89 17.32 10.94
N ALA A 121 -1.70 18.63 10.79
CA ALA A 121 -2.74 19.64 10.95
C ALA A 121 -3.31 20.15 9.62
N ASP A 122 -2.91 19.58 8.46
CA ASP A 122 -3.24 20.08 7.11
C ASP A 122 -3.00 21.58 7.03
N SER A 123 -1.80 22.04 7.42
CA SER A 123 -1.45 23.45 7.51
C SER A 123 -0.73 23.96 6.25
N GLN A 124 -0.18 23.06 5.46
CA GLN A 124 0.51 23.37 4.22
C GLN A 124 -0.51 23.55 3.08
N GLY A 125 -0.40 24.66 2.37
CA GLY A 125 -1.16 24.85 1.14
C GLY A 125 -0.50 24.15 -0.05
N SER A 126 -1.30 23.86 -1.08
CA SER A 126 -0.80 23.47 -2.40
C SER A 126 -1.09 24.58 -3.39
N PHE A 127 -0.03 25.10 -4.03
CA PHE A 127 -0.16 26.03 -5.14
C PHE A 127 -0.33 25.23 -6.43
N SER A 128 -1.54 25.25 -6.99
CA SER A 128 -1.89 24.54 -8.22
C SER A 128 -2.54 25.49 -9.20
N SER A 129 -2.05 25.53 -10.43
CA SER A 129 -2.69 26.28 -11.52
C SER A 129 -3.87 25.55 -12.17
N LEU A 130 -4.11 24.27 -11.84
CA LEU A 130 -5.17 23.46 -12.44
C LEU A 130 -6.51 23.67 -11.73
N ALA A 131 -7.60 23.62 -12.51
CA ALA A 131 -8.98 23.60 -12.02
C ALA A 131 -9.46 22.16 -11.75
N PRO A 132 -10.47 21.94 -10.87
CA PRO A 132 -10.98 22.93 -9.93
C PRO A 132 -9.86 23.34 -8.95
N PRO A 133 -9.78 24.63 -8.56
CA PRO A 133 -8.93 25.03 -7.43
C PRO A 133 -9.34 24.23 -6.19
N LEU A 134 -8.45 24.14 -5.19
CA LEU A 134 -8.72 23.45 -3.92
C LEU A 134 -10.12 23.84 -3.43
N GLY A 135 -11.03 22.85 -3.43
CA GLY A 135 -12.46 23.08 -3.17
C GLY A 135 -12.71 23.42 -1.70
N PRO A 136 -13.93 23.88 -1.33
CA PRO A 136 -14.27 24.17 0.06
C PRO A 136 -14.34 22.94 0.98
N GLU A 137 -14.05 21.73 0.48
CA GLU A 137 -14.14 20.46 1.22
C GLU A 137 -13.02 20.29 2.28
N CYS A 138 -11.89 21.01 2.16
CA CYS A 138 -10.84 21.09 3.19
C CYS A 138 -10.15 22.47 3.17
N ALA A 139 -9.50 22.84 4.27
CA ALA A 139 -8.99 24.19 4.48
C ALA A 139 -7.69 24.49 3.70
N HIS A 140 -6.90 23.46 3.38
CA HIS A 140 -5.60 23.59 2.73
C HIS A 140 -5.44 22.58 1.58
N ASP A 141 -4.40 21.74 1.57
CA ASP A 141 -4.18 20.80 0.47
C ASP A 141 -4.80 19.40 0.67
N CYS A 142 -5.49 19.21 1.81
CA CYS A 142 -6.12 17.97 2.28
C CYS A 142 -5.14 16.90 2.77
N ILE A 143 -3.83 17.17 2.78
CA ILE A 143 -2.80 16.18 3.11
C ILE A 143 -2.42 16.37 4.58
N SER A 144 -2.68 15.37 5.40
CA SER A 144 -2.45 15.37 6.85
C SER A 144 -1.34 14.38 7.26
N GLY A 145 -0.30 14.29 6.44
CA GLY A 145 0.73 13.26 6.56
C GLY A 145 1.48 13.31 7.89
N ARG A 146 1.68 12.14 8.52
CA ARG A 146 2.49 11.99 9.73
C ARG A 146 3.38 10.77 9.68
N HIS A 147 4.51 10.79 10.37
CA HIS A 147 5.38 9.64 10.44
C HIS A 147 4.73 8.53 11.28
N ASN A 148 5.15 7.31 11.02
CA ASN A 148 4.97 6.23 11.97
C ASN A 148 6.25 6.03 12.77
N GLU A 149 6.10 5.57 14.01
CA GLU A 149 7.22 5.17 14.84
C GLU A 149 6.88 3.88 15.58
N ASN A 150 7.93 3.12 15.87
CA ASN A 150 7.80 1.88 16.64
C ASN A 150 9.16 1.50 17.24
N SER A 151 9.13 0.62 18.23
CA SER A 151 10.32 -0.10 18.68
C SER A 151 10.38 -1.47 18.02
N ALA A 152 11.56 -2.09 18.02
CA ALA A 152 11.69 -3.50 17.67
C ALA A 152 11.53 -4.41 18.90
N ALA A 153 11.32 -3.84 20.10
CA ALA A 153 11.10 -4.64 21.30
C ALA A 153 9.84 -5.49 21.16
N GLY A 154 9.95 -6.76 21.53
CA GLY A 154 8.87 -7.74 21.40
C GLY A 154 8.60 -8.21 19.97
N ALA A 155 9.15 -7.57 18.93
CA ALA A 155 9.02 -8.04 17.56
C ALA A 155 9.86 -9.31 17.30
N PHE A 156 10.99 -9.44 18.00
CA PHE A 156 11.85 -10.62 17.99
C PHE A 156 12.77 -10.63 19.22
N LEU A 157 13.39 -11.78 19.52
CA LEU A 157 14.35 -11.95 20.62
C LEU A 157 15.60 -11.10 20.38
N GLY A 158 15.90 -10.20 21.32
CA GLY A 158 16.99 -9.22 21.16
C GLY A 158 16.60 -7.97 20.36
N GLY A 159 15.30 -7.78 20.07
CA GLY A 159 14.77 -6.57 19.47
C GLY A 159 15.05 -5.33 20.31
N ASP A 160 15.46 -4.26 19.64
CA ASP A 160 15.88 -3.01 20.28
C ASP A 160 14.65 -2.22 20.79
N PRO A 161 14.63 -1.84 22.09
CA PRO A 161 13.49 -1.15 22.70
C PRO A 161 13.38 0.33 22.35
N VAL A 162 14.37 0.93 21.70
CA VAL A 162 14.32 2.34 21.32
C VAL A 162 13.30 2.54 20.20
N VAL A 163 12.34 3.42 20.45
CA VAL A 163 11.36 3.89 19.47
C VAL A 163 12.06 4.72 18.40
N ARG A 164 11.76 4.42 17.14
CA ARG A 164 12.36 5.08 15.97
C ARG A 164 11.30 5.35 14.93
N VAL A 165 11.51 6.39 14.14
CA VAL A 165 10.79 6.60 12.87
C VAL A 165 10.90 5.34 12.03
N ALA A 166 9.74 4.79 11.70
CA ALA A 166 9.59 3.52 11.06
C ALA A 166 9.15 3.69 9.59
N ARG A 167 9.52 2.73 8.74
CA ARG A 167 9.49 2.92 7.27
C ARG A 167 9.27 1.64 6.47
N PHE A 168 9.31 0.47 7.12
CA PHE A 168 9.12 -0.82 6.46
C PHE A 168 7.72 -1.38 6.68
N GLY A 169 7.22 -2.12 5.69
CA GLY A 169 5.84 -2.58 5.63
C GLY A 169 4.89 -1.55 5.02
N LEU A 170 3.64 -1.97 4.79
CA LEU A 170 2.60 -1.15 4.14
C LEU A 170 2.17 0.05 5.00
N ARG A 171 2.25 -0.06 6.33
CA ARG A 171 1.97 1.02 7.28
C ARG A 171 3.23 1.58 7.95
N ALA A 172 4.41 1.37 7.38
CA ALA A 172 5.66 1.83 7.98
C ALA A 172 5.93 1.29 9.40
N ALA A 173 5.39 0.13 9.79
CA ALA A 173 5.46 -0.38 11.17
C ALA A 173 6.86 -0.83 11.61
N GLY A 174 7.72 -1.17 10.65
CA GLY A 174 9.06 -1.69 10.88
C GLY A 174 10.11 -0.57 10.98
N PRO A 175 10.73 -0.35 12.15
CA PRO A 175 11.83 0.62 12.35
C PRO A 175 13.16 0.16 11.76
N THR A 176 13.37 -1.15 11.57
CA THR A 176 14.62 -1.70 11.04
C THR A 176 14.36 -2.70 9.92
N LEU A 177 15.29 -2.81 8.99
CA LEU A 177 15.19 -3.82 7.94
C LEU A 177 15.28 -5.24 8.52
N PHE A 178 15.99 -5.40 9.65
CA PHE A 178 16.13 -6.69 10.33
C PHE A 178 14.80 -7.19 10.91
N GLN A 179 14.02 -6.32 11.55
CA GLN A 179 12.65 -6.65 11.98
C GLN A 179 11.77 -7.04 10.79
N PHE A 180 11.87 -6.28 9.68
CA PHE A 180 11.11 -6.57 8.47
C PHE A 180 11.46 -7.97 7.90
N MET A 181 12.73 -8.40 7.98
CA MET A 181 13.13 -9.75 7.56
C MET A 181 12.57 -10.83 8.48
N ILE A 182 12.67 -10.67 9.80
CA ILE A 182 12.20 -11.67 10.76
C ILE A 182 10.68 -11.85 10.66
N GLY A 183 9.93 -10.73 10.57
CA GLY A 183 8.49 -10.75 10.37
C GLY A 183 8.08 -11.44 9.07
N GLY A 184 8.85 -11.25 7.98
CA GLY A 184 8.61 -11.94 6.72
C GLY A 184 8.93 -13.43 6.77
N THR A 185 10.04 -13.84 7.38
CA THR A 185 10.42 -15.26 7.44
C THR A 185 9.48 -16.06 8.32
N GLN A 186 9.15 -15.57 9.51
CA GLN A 186 8.25 -16.27 10.44
C GLN A 186 6.78 -16.03 10.10
N GLY A 187 6.36 -14.78 9.98
CA GLY A 187 4.97 -14.42 9.80
C GLY A 187 4.40 -14.79 8.43
N GLU A 188 5.14 -14.58 7.34
CA GLU A 188 4.61 -14.82 5.99
C GLU A 188 4.94 -16.20 5.43
N ILE A 189 6.11 -16.76 5.78
CA ILE A 189 6.61 -18.01 5.21
C ILE A 189 6.57 -19.17 6.22
N GLY A 190 6.47 -18.88 7.52
CA GLY A 190 6.39 -19.88 8.58
C GLY A 190 7.73 -20.36 9.13
N PHE A 191 8.88 -19.86 8.64
CA PHE A 191 10.19 -20.31 9.12
C PHE A 191 10.62 -19.62 10.41
N THR A 192 11.06 -20.41 11.38
CA THR A 192 11.64 -19.93 12.62
C THR A 192 13.14 -19.64 12.48
N SER A 193 13.64 -18.88 13.44
CA SER A 193 15.06 -18.50 13.52
C SER A 193 15.46 -18.32 14.99
N PRO A 194 16.76 -18.22 15.33
CA PRO A 194 17.20 -17.85 16.68
C PRO A 194 16.58 -16.56 17.24
N PHE A 195 16.05 -15.70 16.37
CA PHE A 195 15.38 -14.44 16.76
C PHE A 195 13.87 -14.60 16.93
N ALA A 196 13.26 -15.60 16.32
CA ALA A 196 11.84 -15.93 16.42
C ALA A 196 11.71 -17.47 16.39
N PRO A 197 11.98 -18.16 17.51
CA PRO A 197 12.22 -19.60 17.53
C PRO A 197 10.95 -20.44 17.67
N THR A 198 9.78 -19.83 17.51
CA THR A 198 8.48 -20.49 17.72
C THR A 198 7.61 -20.30 16.50
N GLU A 199 7.07 -21.41 15.98
CA GLU A 199 6.04 -21.39 14.95
C GLU A 199 4.68 -20.92 15.49
N GLN A 200 3.85 -20.42 14.58
CA GLN A 200 2.43 -20.23 14.84
C GLN A 200 1.69 -21.54 14.55
N ASN A 201 1.23 -22.21 15.61
CA ASN A 201 0.55 -23.50 15.48
C ASN A 201 -0.94 -23.35 15.21
N ASN A 202 -1.46 -24.13 14.25
CA ASN A 202 -2.90 -24.40 14.14
C ASN A 202 -3.26 -25.70 14.88
N ASN A 203 -4.17 -25.63 15.85
CA ASN A 203 -4.64 -26.79 16.60
C ASN A 203 -5.23 -27.92 15.73
N GLN A 204 -5.71 -27.61 14.51
CA GLN A 204 -6.20 -28.61 13.57
C GLN A 204 -5.09 -29.46 12.94
N ASN A 205 -3.87 -28.94 12.90
CA ASN A 205 -2.69 -29.60 12.33
C ASN A 205 -1.85 -30.32 13.38
N VAL A 206 -2.21 -30.21 14.68
CA VAL A 206 -1.56 -30.97 15.75
C VAL A 206 -1.70 -32.48 15.49
N GLY A 207 -0.56 -33.17 15.47
CA GLY A 207 -0.49 -34.62 15.23
C GLY A 207 -0.51 -35.05 13.77
N ARG A 208 -0.58 -34.12 12.81
CA ARG A 208 -0.62 -34.40 11.36
C ARG A 208 0.77 -34.45 10.69
N ASN A 209 1.83 -34.65 11.47
CA ASN A 209 3.22 -34.70 10.97
C ASN A 209 3.59 -33.47 10.11
N CYS A 210 3.10 -32.30 10.51
CA CYS A 210 3.19 -31.05 9.73
C CYS A 210 4.48 -30.28 9.93
N ASP A 211 5.02 -30.36 11.13
CA ASP A 211 6.29 -29.80 11.50
C ASP A 211 7.20 -30.96 11.93
N ILE A 212 8.06 -31.36 10.99
CA ILE A 212 9.04 -32.44 11.18
C ILE A 212 10.48 -31.91 11.20
N ALA A 213 10.65 -30.63 10.87
CA ALA A 213 11.94 -29.98 10.88
C ALA A 213 12.23 -29.55 12.33
N PRO A 214 13.48 -29.64 12.80
CA PRO A 214 13.81 -29.12 14.11
C PRO A 214 13.91 -27.60 14.08
N ASP A 215 13.16 -26.94 14.96
CA ASP A 215 13.29 -25.51 15.23
C ASP A 215 14.68 -25.16 15.84
N PRO A 216 15.34 -24.05 15.42
CA PRO A 216 14.92 -23.20 14.31
C PRO A 216 15.36 -23.72 12.93
N GLU A 217 14.52 -23.58 11.89
CA GLU A 217 14.89 -23.99 10.52
C GLU A 217 16.00 -23.11 9.93
N LEU A 218 15.98 -21.82 10.25
CA LEU A 218 16.93 -20.84 9.72
C LEU A 218 18.03 -20.54 10.73
N ARG A 219 19.28 -20.58 10.27
CA ARG A 219 20.42 -20.10 11.05
C ARG A 219 20.47 -18.57 11.07
N ALA A 220 21.11 -17.99 12.08
CA ALA A 220 21.24 -16.54 12.21
C ALA A 220 21.92 -15.90 10.98
N GLU A 221 22.92 -16.56 10.40
CA GLU A 221 23.63 -16.10 9.21
C GLU A 221 22.69 -15.95 8.01
N GLN A 222 21.73 -16.87 7.84
CA GLN A 222 20.77 -16.80 6.73
C GLN A 222 19.86 -15.57 6.83
N ILE A 223 19.49 -15.15 8.04
CA ILE A 223 18.73 -13.91 8.26
C ILE A 223 19.59 -12.68 7.96
N PHE A 224 20.87 -12.69 8.37
CA PHE A 224 21.79 -11.59 8.05
C PHE A 224 22.05 -11.47 6.54
N ASP A 225 22.25 -12.59 5.86
CA ASP A 225 22.44 -12.64 4.40
C ASP A 225 21.19 -12.18 3.67
N LEU A 226 20.00 -12.60 4.11
CA LEU A 226 18.74 -12.11 3.56
C LEU A 226 18.59 -10.59 3.73
N ARG A 227 18.92 -10.06 4.91
CA ARG A 227 18.94 -8.61 5.15
C ARG A 227 19.92 -7.92 4.20
N HIS A 228 21.12 -8.46 4.00
CA HIS A 228 22.11 -7.88 3.07
C HIS A 228 21.61 -7.91 1.63
N LEU A 229 21.01 -9.01 1.19
CA LEU A 229 20.39 -9.12 -0.12
C LEU A 229 19.33 -8.04 -0.30
N ILE A 230 18.30 -7.99 0.54
CA ILE A 230 17.21 -7.00 0.41
C ILE A 230 17.72 -5.56 0.48
N ARG A 231 18.74 -5.31 1.31
CA ARG A 231 19.38 -4.00 1.42
C ARG A 231 20.07 -3.57 0.12
N LEU A 232 20.69 -4.51 -0.59
CA LEU A 232 21.51 -4.22 -1.78
C LEU A 232 20.76 -4.44 -3.11
N ILE A 233 19.49 -4.84 -3.08
CA ILE A 233 18.64 -4.81 -4.28
C ILE A 233 18.43 -3.35 -4.67
N GLY A 234 19.08 -2.95 -5.77
CA GLY A 234 18.97 -1.63 -6.36
C GLY A 234 17.57 -1.31 -6.89
N ILE A 235 17.37 -0.05 -7.23
CA ILE A 235 16.17 0.42 -7.93
C ILE A 235 16.38 0.18 -9.42
N PRO A 236 15.38 -0.30 -10.18
CA PRO A 236 15.44 -0.30 -11.63
C PRO A 236 15.67 1.11 -12.20
N ASP A 237 16.43 1.24 -13.29
CA ASP A 237 16.61 2.53 -13.95
C ASP A 237 15.29 3.04 -14.53
N PHE A 238 14.97 4.30 -14.21
CA PHE A 238 13.91 5.07 -14.85
C PHE A 238 14.32 5.45 -16.30
N ASP A 239 13.34 5.85 -17.11
CA ASP A 239 13.57 6.19 -18.50
C ASP A 239 14.39 7.47 -18.67
N ARG A 240 15.50 7.37 -19.41
CA ARG A 240 16.42 8.50 -19.65
C ARG A 240 15.78 9.67 -20.39
N ARG A 241 14.62 9.49 -21.03
CA ARG A 241 13.83 10.58 -21.62
C ARG A 241 13.44 11.64 -20.59
N LEU A 242 13.35 11.30 -19.30
CA LEU A 242 13.17 12.28 -18.22
C LEU A 242 14.35 13.24 -18.05
N LEU A 243 15.54 12.85 -18.51
CA LEU A 243 16.77 13.64 -18.36
C LEU A 243 17.10 14.52 -19.56
N GLN A 244 16.33 14.43 -20.65
CA GLN A 244 16.59 15.16 -21.88
C GLN A 244 16.18 16.63 -21.76
N SER A 245 17.03 17.53 -22.23
CA SER A 245 16.73 18.96 -22.37
C SER A 245 17.48 19.52 -23.60
N PRO A 246 16.79 19.81 -24.72
CA PRO A 246 15.35 19.62 -24.96
C PRO A 246 14.95 18.14 -25.13
N PRO A 247 13.64 17.80 -25.05
CA PRO A 247 13.15 16.46 -25.36
C PRO A 247 13.41 16.06 -26.82
N ALA A 248 13.92 14.85 -27.05
CA ALA A 248 14.34 14.40 -28.38
C ALA A 248 13.17 14.05 -29.33
N ASP A 249 12.07 13.54 -28.79
CA ASP A 249 10.90 13.06 -29.54
C ASP A 249 9.58 13.34 -28.81
N ASP A 250 8.45 12.97 -29.44
CA ASP A 250 7.11 13.18 -28.87
C ASP A 250 6.87 12.36 -27.59
N GLU A 251 7.47 11.19 -27.49
CA GLU A 251 7.35 10.31 -26.34
C GLU A 251 8.05 10.93 -25.12
N ALA A 252 9.24 11.52 -25.32
CA ALA A 252 9.95 12.29 -24.31
C ALA A 252 9.17 13.54 -23.90
N ARG A 253 8.53 14.24 -24.85
CA ARG A 253 7.65 15.38 -24.56
C ARG A 253 6.47 14.97 -23.69
N ASP A 254 5.81 13.86 -24.01
CA ASP A 254 4.66 13.37 -23.25
C ASP A 254 5.03 12.92 -21.83
N ILE A 255 6.14 12.19 -21.66
CA ILE A 255 6.64 11.78 -20.33
C ILE A 255 6.96 13.01 -19.48
N GLN A 256 7.67 13.98 -20.05
CA GLN A 256 8.03 15.20 -19.32
C GLN A 256 6.81 16.06 -19.00
N ALA A 257 5.84 16.15 -19.91
CA ALA A 257 4.56 16.81 -19.63
C ALA A 257 3.80 16.12 -18.48
N GLY A 258 3.79 14.79 -18.44
CA GLY A 258 3.24 14.01 -17.34
C GLY A 258 3.94 14.27 -16.01
N ALA A 259 5.27 14.35 -16.00
CA ALA A 259 6.04 14.68 -14.81
C ALA A 259 5.71 16.08 -14.27
N VAL A 260 5.53 17.07 -15.17
CA VAL A 260 5.10 18.42 -14.79
C VAL A 260 3.68 18.40 -14.21
N LEU A 261 2.73 17.69 -14.84
CA LEU A 261 1.36 17.52 -14.31
C LEU A 261 1.35 16.84 -12.94
N PHE A 262 2.27 15.90 -12.71
CA PHE A 262 2.47 15.25 -11.41
C PHE A 262 2.95 16.23 -10.32
N GLY A 263 3.66 17.30 -10.73
CA GLY A 263 4.21 18.35 -9.86
C GLY A 263 5.74 18.33 -9.74
N VAL A 264 6.45 17.62 -10.63
CA VAL A 264 7.91 17.51 -10.60
C VAL A 264 8.56 18.76 -11.22
N ASP A 265 9.55 19.33 -10.52
CA ASP A 265 10.50 20.27 -11.11
C ASP A 265 11.56 19.48 -11.91
N LEU A 266 11.42 19.47 -13.23
CA LEU A 266 12.30 18.70 -14.10
C LEU A 266 13.75 19.20 -14.10
N ASP A 267 14.02 20.50 -13.88
CA ASP A 267 15.39 21.02 -13.85
C ASP A 267 16.07 20.59 -12.55
N ALA A 268 15.38 20.73 -11.42
CA ALA A 268 15.84 20.24 -10.13
C ALA A 268 16.04 18.71 -10.17
N PHE A 269 15.06 17.95 -10.69
CA PHE A 269 15.16 16.50 -10.82
C PHE A 269 16.37 16.08 -11.65
N ARG A 270 16.54 16.68 -12.84
CA ARG A 270 17.69 16.43 -13.73
C ARG A 270 19.03 16.69 -13.06
N SER A 271 19.13 17.80 -12.31
CA SER A 271 20.37 18.17 -11.62
C SER A 271 20.77 17.20 -10.50
N ARG A 272 19.81 16.51 -9.87
CA ARG A 272 20.10 15.50 -8.82
C ARG A 272 20.34 14.11 -9.41
N MET A 273 19.65 13.79 -10.51
CA MET A 273 19.71 12.46 -11.13
C MET A 273 20.82 12.29 -12.16
N THR A 274 21.50 13.38 -12.53
CA THR A 274 22.66 13.35 -13.43
C THR A 274 23.96 13.40 -12.62
N ALA A 275 24.76 12.33 -12.72
CA ALA A 275 26.03 12.26 -12.01
C ALA A 275 26.96 13.44 -12.39
N GLY A 276 27.44 14.15 -11.38
CA GLY A 276 28.34 15.30 -11.55
C GLY A 276 27.66 16.61 -11.95
N ALA A 277 26.34 16.65 -12.10
CA ALA A 277 25.62 17.89 -12.38
C ALA A 277 25.59 18.81 -11.15
N THR A 278 25.62 20.11 -11.40
CA THR A 278 25.44 21.12 -10.34
C THR A 278 23.96 21.20 -9.95
N PRO A 279 23.62 21.10 -8.65
CA PRO A 279 22.24 21.26 -8.19
C PRO A 279 21.64 22.60 -8.61
N VAL A 280 20.42 22.56 -9.15
CA VAL A 280 19.62 23.74 -9.55
C VAL A 280 18.64 24.11 -8.44
N GLY A 281 18.49 25.41 -8.16
CA GLY A 281 17.63 25.89 -7.07
C GLY A 281 18.20 25.60 -5.68
N SER A 282 17.51 26.10 -4.66
CA SER A 282 17.96 26.02 -3.26
C SER A 282 16.78 25.78 -2.31
N GLY A 283 17.05 25.13 -1.20
CA GLY A 283 16.05 24.82 -0.19
C GLY A 283 15.33 23.51 -0.48
N ARG A 284 14.40 23.18 0.43
CA ARG A 284 13.84 21.84 0.55
C ARG A 284 13.05 21.38 -0.68
N GLU A 285 12.23 22.26 -1.26
CA GLU A 285 11.44 21.92 -2.45
C GLU A 285 12.35 21.59 -3.64
N ALA A 286 13.45 22.35 -3.83
CA ALA A 286 14.42 22.10 -4.88
C ALA A 286 15.18 20.78 -4.67
N ASP A 287 15.55 20.46 -3.43
CA ASP A 287 16.19 19.17 -3.09
C ASP A 287 15.25 17.98 -3.29
N ARG A 288 13.94 18.20 -3.13
CA ARG A 288 12.88 17.23 -3.39
C ARG A 288 12.42 17.20 -4.85
N ALA A 289 12.92 18.11 -5.68
CA ALA A 289 12.46 18.35 -7.05
C ALA A 289 10.93 18.57 -7.16
N MET A 290 10.38 19.33 -6.21
CA MET A 290 8.98 19.73 -6.20
C MET A 290 8.83 21.10 -6.86
N ALA A 291 7.95 21.18 -7.85
CA ALA A 291 7.66 22.44 -8.53
C ALA A 291 6.86 23.38 -7.62
N ALA A 292 7.09 24.69 -7.77
CA ALA A 292 6.30 25.71 -7.07
C ALA A 292 4.82 25.64 -7.45
N ASP A 293 4.51 25.36 -8.72
CA ASP A 293 3.17 24.99 -9.18
C ASP A 293 3.06 23.47 -9.21
N ARG A 294 2.42 22.92 -8.18
CA ARG A 294 2.32 21.47 -7.94
C ARG A 294 1.29 20.78 -8.84
N LYS A 295 0.56 21.51 -9.71
CA LYS A 295 -0.44 20.97 -10.65
C LYS A 295 -1.42 20.00 -9.95
N LEU A 296 -1.38 18.70 -10.26
CA LEU A 296 -2.23 17.70 -9.61
C LEU A 296 -1.98 17.59 -8.11
N ASN A 297 -0.78 17.96 -7.65
CA ASN A 297 -0.25 17.80 -6.30
C ASN A 297 0.07 16.35 -5.91
N CYS A 298 0.32 15.46 -6.87
CA CYS A 298 0.76 14.09 -6.59
C CYS A 298 2.07 14.09 -5.78
N VAL A 299 2.98 15.04 -6.07
CA VAL A 299 4.23 15.25 -5.32
C VAL A 299 4.04 15.57 -3.84
N GLY A 300 2.84 15.98 -3.41
CA GLY A 300 2.54 16.26 -2.00
C GLY A 300 2.79 15.05 -1.10
N CYS A 301 2.34 13.87 -1.55
CA CYS A 301 2.66 12.59 -0.89
C CYS A 301 3.82 11.86 -1.58
N HIS A 302 3.83 11.85 -2.93
CA HIS A 302 4.85 11.17 -3.72
C HIS A 302 6.07 12.07 -4.00
N THR A 303 6.74 12.49 -2.93
CA THR A 303 7.94 13.35 -2.99
C THR A 303 9.01 12.76 -3.93
N PRO A 304 9.36 13.43 -5.04
CA PRO A 304 10.20 12.85 -6.10
C PRO A 304 11.57 12.38 -5.62
N ILE A 305 12.28 13.23 -4.87
CA ILE A 305 13.64 12.97 -4.43
C ILE A 305 13.75 13.03 -2.91
N MET A 306 14.42 12.04 -2.33
CA MET A 306 14.86 12.03 -0.92
C MET A 306 16.38 11.85 -0.85
N GLY A 307 17.01 12.46 0.16
CA GLY A 307 18.43 12.27 0.44
C GLY A 307 18.66 11.10 1.40
N THR A 308 19.70 10.31 1.16
CA THR A 308 20.21 9.39 2.18
C THR A 308 21.31 10.01 3.02
N GLY A 309 21.36 9.59 4.27
CA GLY A 309 22.49 9.82 5.15
C GLY A 309 23.55 8.73 5.05
N ARG A 310 24.34 8.60 6.11
CA ARG A 310 25.28 7.48 6.24
C ARG A 310 24.50 6.20 6.53
N SER A 311 24.58 5.24 5.61
CA SER A 311 23.95 3.94 5.77
C SER A 311 24.60 3.16 6.92
N PRO A 312 23.83 2.46 7.76
CA PRO A 312 24.35 1.58 8.81
C PRO A 312 24.82 0.21 8.26
N ALA A 313 24.80 0.01 6.94
CA ALA A 313 25.20 -1.25 6.33
C ALA A 313 26.67 -1.58 6.61
N LEU A 314 26.98 -2.86 6.88
CA LEU A 314 28.36 -3.33 6.94
C LEU A 314 28.94 -3.63 5.55
N LEU A 315 28.08 -3.95 4.59
CA LEU A 315 28.43 -4.28 3.21
C LEU A 315 27.73 -3.31 2.26
N GLY A 316 28.47 -2.72 1.32
CA GLY A 316 27.93 -1.84 0.28
C GLY A 316 27.37 -0.50 0.79
N ALA A 317 27.80 -0.03 1.97
CA ALA A 317 27.34 1.22 2.55
C ALA A 317 27.60 2.43 1.63
N GLU A 318 28.68 2.39 0.85
CA GLU A 318 29.07 3.39 -0.14
C GLU A 318 28.08 3.53 -1.30
N HIS A 319 27.30 2.48 -1.59
CA HIS A 319 26.24 2.50 -2.58
C HIS A 319 24.96 3.14 -2.04
N LEU A 320 24.81 3.16 -0.71
CA LEU A 320 23.59 3.62 -0.03
C LEU A 320 23.75 5.00 0.62
N SER A 321 24.98 5.39 0.94
CA SER A 321 25.25 6.59 1.73
C SER A 321 25.35 7.85 0.88
N ASN A 322 24.77 8.94 1.37
CA ASN A 322 24.85 10.29 0.77
C ASN A 322 24.46 10.29 -0.72
N LYS A 323 23.31 9.68 -1.03
CA LYS A 323 22.75 9.56 -2.37
C LYS A 323 21.46 10.35 -2.48
N TRP A 324 21.21 10.89 -3.67
CA TRP A 324 19.88 11.29 -4.09
C TRP A 324 19.11 10.04 -4.52
N VAL A 325 17.89 9.88 -4.01
CA VAL A 325 17.04 8.73 -4.27
C VAL A 325 15.77 9.22 -4.98
N PRO A 326 15.49 8.75 -6.22
CA PRO A 326 14.23 9.04 -6.90
C PRO A 326 13.11 8.19 -6.29
N LEU A 327 12.76 8.46 -5.04
CA LEU A 327 11.91 7.61 -4.20
C LEU A 327 10.42 7.71 -4.60
N PHE A 328 9.97 8.91 -4.94
CA PHE A 328 8.55 9.23 -5.19
C PHE A 328 7.65 8.80 -4.01
N SER A 329 8.02 9.22 -2.80
CA SER A 329 7.30 8.98 -1.55
C SER A 329 7.90 9.85 -0.44
N ASP A 330 7.06 10.32 0.46
CA ASP A 330 7.45 10.99 1.72
C ASP A 330 7.68 10.01 2.88
N LEU A 331 7.30 8.73 2.70
CA LEU A 331 7.27 7.67 3.70
C LEU A 331 6.35 7.95 4.90
N LEU A 332 5.43 8.90 4.78
CA LEU A 332 4.45 9.24 5.81
C LEU A 332 3.19 8.39 5.68
N LEU A 333 2.46 8.30 6.79
CA LEU A 333 1.11 7.77 6.89
C LEU A 333 0.12 8.82 6.43
N HIS A 334 -0.87 8.37 5.64
CA HIS A 334 -2.01 9.17 5.20
C HIS A 334 -3.30 8.39 5.42
N ASP A 335 -4.37 9.11 5.74
CA ASP A 335 -5.70 8.55 5.85
C ASP A 335 -6.31 8.29 4.47
N MET A 336 -6.57 7.02 4.17
CA MET A 336 -7.23 6.61 2.93
C MET A 336 -8.77 6.63 3.03
N GLY A 337 -9.33 6.97 4.20
CA GLY A 337 -10.75 6.98 4.49
C GLY A 337 -11.32 5.59 4.78
N GLN A 338 -12.55 5.58 5.32
CA GLN A 338 -13.33 4.36 5.52
C GLN A 338 -14.37 4.21 4.41
N VAL A 339 -14.55 3.00 3.90
CA VAL A 339 -15.76 2.66 3.14
C VAL A 339 -16.88 2.37 4.14
N ARG A 340 -18.12 2.78 3.86
CA ARG A 340 -19.27 2.63 4.78
C ARG A 340 -19.40 1.20 5.29
N GLN A 341 -19.66 1.02 6.59
CA GLN A 341 -19.75 -0.32 7.20
C GLN A 341 -20.84 -1.21 6.58
N ALA A 342 -21.96 -0.63 6.13
CA ALA A 342 -23.01 -1.34 5.41
C ALA A 342 -22.56 -1.91 4.04
N GLU A 343 -21.49 -1.34 3.48
CA GLU A 343 -20.81 -1.81 2.26
C GLU A 343 -19.61 -2.73 2.60
N ALA A 344 -19.18 -2.75 3.86
CA ALA A 344 -18.02 -3.47 4.38
C ALA A 344 -18.36 -4.83 5.03
N ASN A 345 -19.40 -5.54 4.55
CA ASN A 345 -19.81 -6.84 5.10
C ASN A 345 -18.58 -7.75 5.35
N PRO A 346 -18.24 -8.05 6.62
CA PRO A 346 -16.92 -8.60 6.95
C PRO A 346 -16.82 -10.11 6.73
N VAL A 347 -17.95 -10.84 6.73
CA VAL A 347 -17.99 -12.28 6.42
C VAL A 347 -19.27 -12.56 5.63
N PRO A 348 -19.19 -13.14 4.42
CA PRO A 348 -20.37 -13.62 3.73
C PRO A 348 -21.08 -14.68 4.58
N PRO A 349 -22.42 -14.69 4.69
CA PRO A 349 -23.12 -15.79 5.35
C PRO A 349 -22.66 -17.15 4.80
N PRO A 350 -22.59 -18.21 5.63
CA PRO A 350 -22.22 -19.54 5.18
C PRO A 350 -23.02 -19.95 3.93
N GLY A 351 -22.32 -20.37 2.87
CA GLY A 351 -22.96 -20.76 1.60
C GLY A 351 -23.24 -19.61 0.62
N THR A 352 -22.80 -18.38 0.91
CA THR A 352 -22.84 -17.27 -0.06
C THR A 352 -21.47 -17.04 -0.70
N SER A 353 -21.45 -16.84 -2.01
CA SER A 353 -20.23 -16.59 -2.81
C SER A 353 -19.81 -15.12 -2.79
N ARG A 354 -20.15 -14.37 -1.74
CA ARG A 354 -19.90 -12.92 -1.71
C ARG A 354 -18.42 -12.68 -1.45
N GLU A 355 -17.81 -11.78 -2.23
CA GLU A 355 -16.41 -11.38 -2.04
C GLU A 355 -16.22 -10.65 -0.71
N LEU A 356 -15.01 -10.75 -0.13
CA LEU A 356 -14.60 -9.82 0.94
C LEU A 356 -14.73 -8.39 0.41
N SER A 357 -15.35 -7.52 1.20
CA SER A 357 -15.47 -6.12 0.80
C SER A 357 -14.09 -5.47 0.78
N ARG A 358 -13.69 -4.99 -0.41
CA ARG A 358 -12.41 -4.32 -0.64
C ARG A 358 -12.52 -2.87 -0.18
N ASN A 359 -12.02 -2.58 1.01
CA ASN A 359 -12.07 -1.25 1.62
C ASN A 359 -10.71 -0.53 1.54
N LEU A 360 -10.70 0.78 1.73
CA LEU A 360 -9.46 1.55 1.82
C LEU A 360 -8.79 1.41 3.20
N ALA A 361 -9.47 0.81 4.18
CA ALA A 361 -9.01 0.64 5.55
C ALA A 361 -8.98 -0.83 5.98
N ASP A 362 -7.84 -1.34 6.42
CA ASP A 362 -7.68 -2.72 6.91
C ASP A 362 -7.52 -2.76 8.44
N PHE A 363 -8.49 -3.36 9.13
CA PHE A 363 -8.46 -3.53 10.59
C PHE A 363 -7.93 -4.90 11.04
N ALA A 364 -7.47 -5.75 10.11
CA ALA A 364 -6.68 -6.92 10.46
C ALA A 364 -5.23 -6.46 10.71
N LEU A 365 -4.68 -6.83 11.88
CA LEU A 365 -3.43 -6.26 12.41
C LEU A 365 -3.45 -4.72 12.47
N PRO A 366 -4.35 -4.12 13.28
CA PRO A 366 -4.53 -2.67 13.32
C PRO A 366 -3.44 -1.95 14.11
N ALA A 367 -2.77 -2.62 15.05
CA ALA A 367 -1.72 -2.02 15.90
C ALA A 367 -0.34 -2.16 15.23
N GLN A 368 -0.05 -1.28 14.29
CA GLN A 368 1.22 -1.26 13.55
C GLN A 368 2.02 0.00 13.88
N GLY A 369 2.67 0.02 15.04
CA GLY A 369 3.24 1.25 15.60
C GLY A 369 2.12 2.20 16.04
N LEU A 370 2.16 3.45 15.58
CA LEU A 370 1.10 4.44 15.77
C LEU A 370 0.02 4.41 14.69
N ALA A 371 0.19 3.63 13.60
CA ALA A 371 -0.77 3.60 12.50
C ALA A 371 -2.08 2.92 12.91
N SER A 372 -3.21 3.52 12.55
CA SER A 372 -4.53 2.90 12.63
C SER A 372 -4.84 2.06 11.37
N GLY A 373 -5.99 1.38 11.36
CA GLY A 373 -6.43 0.59 10.21
C GLY A 373 -6.72 1.41 8.93
N GLN A 374 -6.89 2.73 9.04
CA GLN A 374 -7.16 3.61 7.89
C GLN A 374 -5.90 4.20 7.26
N GLU A 375 -4.79 4.17 8.02
CA GLU A 375 -3.60 4.94 7.68
C GLU A 375 -2.57 4.09 6.97
N TRP A 376 -2.19 4.48 5.76
CA TRP A 376 -1.23 3.75 4.95
C TRP A 376 -0.02 4.61 4.65
N ARG A 377 1.15 3.98 4.60
CA ARG A 377 2.36 4.67 4.19
C ARG A 377 2.30 4.93 2.70
N THR A 378 2.60 6.15 2.25
CA THR A 378 2.78 6.42 0.81
C THR A 378 3.78 5.43 0.20
N PRO A 379 3.39 4.52 -0.70
CA PRO A 379 4.33 3.57 -1.28
C PRO A 379 5.31 4.30 -2.22
N PRO A 380 6.61 3.93 -2.24
CA PRO A 380 7.56 4.52 -3.18
C PRO A 380 7.20 4.09 -4.60
N LEU A 381 7.16 5.04 -5.54
CA LEU A 381 6.91 4.76 -6.97
C LEU A 381 8.21 4.51 -7.75
N MET A 382 9.36 4.49 -7.09
CA MET A 382 10.64 4.14 -7.69
C MET A 382 10.59 2.75 -8.36
N GLY A 383 10.84 2.67 -9.67
CA GLY A 383 10.78 1.43 -10.43
C GLY A 383 9.37 0.92 -10.74
N LEU A 384 8.32 1.72 -10.53
CA LEU A 384 6.91 1.33 -10.76
C LEU A 384 6.70 0.75 -12.17
N GLY A 385 7.27 1.38 -13.19
CA GLY A 385 7.19 0.99 -14.59
C GLY A 385 7.87 -0.34 -14.92
N ARG A 386 8.76 -0.81 -14.04
CA ARG A 386 9.49 -2.08 -14.17
C ARG A 386 8.91 -3.20 -13.30
N VAL A 387 8.44 -2.85 -12.11
CA VAL A 387 7.80 -3.78 -11.17
C VAL A 387 6.42 -4.16 -11.66
N GLY A 388 5.62 -3.16 -12.07
CA GLY A 388 4.25 -3.36 -12.51
C GLY A 388 3.27 -3.76 -11.40
N PRO A 389 2.02 -4.13 -11.76
CA PRO A 389 0.99 -4.54 -10.82
C PRO A 389 1.30 -5.94 -10.23
N PRO A 390 0.68 -6.33 -9.09
CA PRO A 390 -0.51 -5.71 -8.50
C PRO A 390 -0.25 -4.37 -7.79
N PHE A 391 -1.26 -3.50 -7.82
CA PHE A 391 -1.23 -2.19 -7.18
C PHE A 391 -2.24 -2.07 -6.03
N LEU A 392 -2.01 -1.06 -5.19
CA LEU A 392 -2.69 -0.80 -3.91
C LEU A 392 -2.34 -1.85 -2.84
N HIS A 393 -2.66 -1.53 -1.58
CA HIS A 393 -2.23 -2.32 -0.43
C HIS A 393 -2.77 -3.75 -0.46
N ASP A 394 -3.94 -3.97 -1.05
CA ASP A 394 -4.61 -5.26 -1.17
C ASP A 394 -4.44 -5.91 -2.56
N GLY A 395 -3.67 -5.27 -3.45
CA GLY A 395 -3.48 -5.74 -4.80
C GLY A 395 -4.73 -5.70 -5.67
N ARG A 396 -5.76 -4.88 -5.35
CA ARG A 396 -7.06 -4.87 -6.06
C ARG A 396 -6.97 -4.61 -7.56
N VAL A 397 -5.91 -3.94 -8.01
CA VAL A 397 -5.61 -3.66 -9.41
C VAL A 397 -4.51 -4.59 -9.90
N PHE A 398 -4.80 -5.40 -10.93
CA PHE A 398 -3.90 -6.41 -11.47
C PHE A 398 -4.19 -6.69 -12.94
N LEU A 399 -3.22 -7.32 -13.62
CA LEU A 399 -3.37 -7.76 -15.01
C LEU A 399 -3.74 -9.22 -15.10
N ASN A 400 -4.91 -9.49 -15.69
CA ASN A 400 -5.37 -10.81 -16.04
C ASN A 400 -6.10 -10.80 -17.39
N PRO A 401 -5.46 -11.24 -18.48
CA PRO A 401 -6.11 -11.31 -19.79
C PRO A 401 -7.29 -12.28 -19.86
N ALA A 402 -7.32 -13.35 -19.05
CA ALA A 402 -8.35 -14.38 -19.10
C ALA A 402 -9.65 -13.98 -18.36
N ALA A 403 -9.54 -13.15 -17.32
CA ALA A 403 -10.66 -12.59 -16.59
C ALA A 403 -10.30 -11.17 -16.08
N PRO A 404 -10.39 -10.15 -16.95
CA PRO A 404 -9.96 -8.80 -16.62
C PRO A 404 -10.88 -8.16 -15.58
N THR A 405 -10.26 -7.49 -14.62
CA THR A 405 -10.96 -6.69 -13.62
C THR A 405 -11.51 -5.42 -14.26
N ARG A 406 -12.59 -4.91 -13.70
CA ARG A 406 -13.27 -3.71 -14.17
C ARG A 406 -13.40 -2.72 -13.03
N THR A 407 -13.32 -1.45 -13.38
CA THR A 407 -13.67 -0.32 -12.52
C THR A 407 -14.23 0.79 -13.42
N VAL A 408 -14.24 2.02 -12.94
CA VAL A 408 -14.62 3.20 -13.71
C VAL A 408 -13.49 4.21 -13.73
N ALA A 409 -13.43 5.03 -14.78
CA ALA A 409 -12.56 6.20 -14.85
C ALA A 409 -13.37 7.44 -15.24
N SER A 410 -12.81 8.62 -15.02
CA SER A 410 -13.42 9.89 -15.45
C SER A 410 -12.38 10.81 -16.06
N SER A 411 -12.76 11.53 -17.12
CA SER A 411 -11.95 12.58 -17.73
C SER A 411 -12.84 13.69 -18.28
N ALA A 412 -12.27 14.88 -18.50
CA ALA A 412 -13.03 16.05 -18.95
C ALA A 412 -13.69 15.86 -20.33
N ASP A 413 -13.06 15.07 -21.20
CA ASP A 413 -13.51 14.79 -22.57
C ASP A 413 -14.10 13.39 -22.75
N GLY A 414 -13.87 12.46 -21.80
CA GLY A 414 -14.39 11.09 -21.81
C GLY A 414 -15.66 10.88 -20.97
N GLY A 415 -16.03 11.87 -20.15
CA GLY A 415 -17.19 11.80 -19.26
C GLY A 415 -16.88 11.15 -17.91
N VAL A 416 -17.90 11.05 -17.06
CA VAL A 416 -17.80 10.59 -15.67
C VAL A 416 -18.14 9.11 -15.55
N ASN A 417 -17.35 8.37 -14.76
CA ASN A 417 -17.54 6.96 -14.43
C ASN A 417 -17.73 6.05 -15.66
N HIS A 418 -17.00 6.30 -16.74
CA HIS A 418 -17.04 5.41 -17.88
C HIS A 418 -16.35 4.08 -17.55
N PRO A 419 -16.81 2.93 -18.09
CA PRO A 419 -16.24 1.64 -17.78
C PRO A 419 -14.75 1.55 -18.16
N LEU A 420 -13.92 1.13 -17.21
CA LEU A 420 -12.50 0.83 -17.41
C LEU A 420 -12.27 -0.67 -17.24
N VAL A 421 -11.79 -1.33 -18.30
CA VAL A 421 -11.42 -2.75 -18.27
C VAL A 421 -9.90 -2.85 -18.22
N ILE A 422 -9.37 -3.52 -17.21
CA ILE A 422 -7.93 -3.55 -16.96
C ILE A 422 -7.31 -4.66 -17.81
N THR A 423 -6.75 -4.28 -18.97
CA THR A 423 -6.13 -5.20 -19.93
C THR A 423 -4.67 -4.88 -20.23
N THR A 424 -4.27 -3.63 -20.04
CA THR A 424 -2.92 -3.12 -20.26
C THR A 424 -2.34 -2.53 -18.98
N PHE A 425 -1.02 -2.34 -18.98
CA PHE A 425 -0.35 -1.72 -17.84
C PHE A 425 -0.83 -0.29 -17.58
N GLU A 426 -1.12 0.45 -18.65
CA GLU A 426 -1.71 1.78 -18.62
C GLU A 426 -3.11 1.77 -17.98
N ASP A 427 -3.96 0.80 -18.32
CA ASP A 427 -5.27 0.63 -17.68
C ASP A 427 -5.12 0.37 -16.17
N ALA A 428 -4.11 -0.41 -15.78
CA ALA A 428 -3.82 -0.70 -14.38
C ALA A 428 -3.35 0.56 -13.64
N ILE A 429 -2.49 1.39 -14.23
CA ILE A 429 -2.09 2.67 -13.62
C ILE A 429 -3.31 3.58 -13.48
N ASN A 430 -4.14 3.72 -14.53
CA ASN A 430 -5.34 4.54 -14.49
C ASN A 430 -6.31 4.06 -13.39
N ALA A 431 -6.58 2.75 -13.34
CA ALA A 431 -7.42 2.15 -12.31
C ALA A 431 -6.87 2.37 -10.90
N ALA A 432 -5.55 2.26 -10.71
CA ALA A 432 -4.94 2.51 -9.41
C ALA A 432 -5.12 3.98 -9.01
N ILE A 433 -4.90 4.94 -9.91
CA ILE A 433 -5.12 6.37 -9.67
C ILE A 433 -6.57 6.63 -9.26
N GLU A 434 -7.55 6.18 -10.05
CA GLU A 434 -8.98 6.39 -9.77
C GLU A 434 -9.43 5.88 -8.39
N LEU A 435 -8.81 4.80 -7.91
CA LEU A 435 -9.12 4.17 -6.63
C LEU A 435 -8.44 4.84 -5.43
N HIS A 436 -7.69 5.92 -5.60
CA HIS A 436 -7.12 6.67 -4.48
C HIS A 436 -8.19 7.41 -3.66
N ASP A 437 -9.34 7.72 -4.26
CA ASP A 437 -10.46 8.36 -3.55
C ASP A 437 -11.81 7.82 -4.07
N LEU A 438 -12.61 7.28 -3.16
CA LEU A 438 -13.95 6.75 -3.44
C LEU A 438 -14.92 7.09 -2.31
N PRO A 439 -16.23 7.19 -2.61
CA PRO A 439 -16.82 7.31 -3.94
C PRO A 439 -16.52 8.66 -4.61
N PRO A 440 -16.54 8.74 -5.96
CA PRO A 440 -16.38 10.01 -6.67
C PRO A 440 -17.53 10.99 -6.32
N PRO A 441 -17.27 12.31 -6.25
CA PRO A 441 -18.34 13.30 -6.05
C PRO A 441 -19.26 13.36 -7.29
N ALA A 442 -20.58 13.40 -7.07
CA ALA A 442 -21.57 13.30 -8.14
C ALA A 442 -21.96 14.65 -8.78
N ALA A 443 -22.25 14.62 -10.09
CA ALA A 443 -23.38 15.34 -10.68
C ALA A 443 -24.12 14.42 -11.67
N GLY A 444 -25.40 14.12 -11.39
CA GLY A 444 -26.32 13.43 -12.33
C GLY A 444 -26.51 11.90 -12.19
N CYS A 445 -26.13 11.26 -11.07
CA CYS A 445 -26.34 9.82 -10.87
C CYS A 445 -27.59 9.47 -10.03
N PRO A 446 -28.25 8.30 -10.27
CA PRO A 446 -27.95 7.29 -11.32
C PRO A 446 -29.01 7.32 -12.44
N GLN A 447 -28.66 7.06 -13.70
CA GLN A 447 -29.64 6.73 -14.78
C GLN A 447 -29.00 5.80 -15.84
N PRO A 448 -29.79 5.10 -16.68
CA PRO A 448 -30.31 3.75 -16.49
C PRO A 448 -29.40 2.66 -17.10
N GLY A 449 -29.37 1.47 -16.48
CA GLY A 449 -28.45 0.37 -16.81
C GLY A 449 -27.54 -0.06 -15.64
N ALA A 450 -27.82 0.47 -14.44
CA ALA A 450 -27.03 0.29 -13.23
C ALA A 450 -26.73 -1.19 -12.94
N VAL A 451 -25.43 -1.46 -12.80
CA VAL A 451 -24.89 -2.69 -12.19
C VAL A 451 -25.52 -2.81 -10.79
N PRO A 452 -25.87 -4.02 -10.31
CA PRO A 452 -26.42 -4.16 -8.97
C PRO A 452 -25.29 -3.86 -7.97
N ASN A 453 -25.26 -2.64 -7.40
CA ASN A 453 -24.86 -2.29 -6.02
C ASN A 453 -24.58 -0.79 -5.75
N ASP A 454 -24.72 0.16 -6.70
CA ASP A 454 -24.35 1.55 -6.40
C ASP A 454 -25.53 2.45 -5.98
N VAL A 455 -25.50 2.89 -4.71
CA VAL A 455 -26.30 3.99 -4.17
C VAL A 455 -25.51 5.29 -4.37
N CYS A 456 -26.14 6.30 -4.95
CA CYS A 456 -25.52 7.60 -5.17
C CYS A 456 -25.24 8.31 -3.84
N PRO A 457 -24.00 8.77 -3.56
CA PRO A 457 -23.74 9.58 -2.39
C PRO A 457 -24.31 10.99 -2.57
N SER A 458 -24.83 11.57 -1.49
CA SER A 458 -25.03 13.03 -1.41
C SER A 458 -23.66 13.72 -1.44
N GLN A 459 -23.59 14.98 -1.88
CA GLN A 459 -22.36 15.81 -1.90
C GLN A 459 -21.75 16.10 -0.50
N GLY A 460 -22.09 15.31 0.51
CA GLY A 460 -21.71 15.51 1.91
C GLY A 460 -21.32 14.22 2.60
N GLU A 461 -20.48 13.40 1.95
CA GLU A 461 -19.72 12.43 2.73
C GLU A 461 -18.73 13.18 3.62
N GLN A 462 -18.85 12.93 4.92
CA GLN A 462 -17.96 13.46 5.95
C GLN A 462 -16.50 13.11 5.60
N SER A 463 -15.55 13.93 6.05
CA SER A 463 -14.11 13.75 5.77
C SER A 463 -13.60 12.33 6.02
N MET A 464 -14.17 11.62 7.00
CA MET A 464 -13.80 10.24 7.37
C MET A 464 -14.07 9.18 6.28
N PHE A 465 -14.94 9.45 5.30
CA PHE A 465 -15.25 8.50 4.23
C PHE A 465 -14.41 8.74 2.96
N ARG A 466 -13.64 9.82 2.96
CA ARG A 466 -12.92 10.32 1.79
C ARG A 466 -11.43 10.34 2.14
N SER A 467 -10.59 9.96 1.19
CA SER A 467 -9.14 9.96 1.38
C SER A 467 -8.56 11.37 1.40
N GLU A 468 -7.33 11.52 1.89
CA GLU A 468 -6.52 12.74 1.72
C GLU A 468 -6.26 13.07 0.23
N ALA A 469 -6.36 12.09 -0.67
CA ALA A 469 -6.15 12.29 -2.10
C ALA A 469 -7.33 12.99 -2.83
N ARG A 470 -8.44 13.29 -2.15
CA ARG A 470 -9.66 13.87 -2.75
C ARG A 470 -9.42 15.09 -3.67
N ASN A 471 -8.55 16.02 -3.26
CA ASN A 471 -8.23 17.21 -4.07
C ASN A 471 -7.45 16.85 -5.33
N VAL A 472 -6.48 15.95 -5.21
CA VAL A 472 -5.70 15.41 -6.34
C VAL A 472 -6.64 14.72 -7.32
N MET A 473 -7.59 13.93 -6.81
CA MET A 473 -8.52 13.17 -7.63
C MET A 473 -9.57 14.04 -8.33
N GLN A 474 -10.01 15.15 -7.73
CA GLN A 474 -10.85 16.12 -8.44
C GLN A 474 -10.12 16.76 -9.63
N LYS A 475 -8.84 17.12 -9.47
CA LYS A 475 -8.03 17.66 -10.58
C LYS A 475 -7.67 16.59 -11.61
N TRP A 476 -7.43 15.35 -11.18
CA TRP A 476 -7.20 14.23 -12.10
C TRP A 476 -8.36 14.08 -13.09
N ARG A 477 -9.60 14.11 -12.57
CA ARG A 477 -10.82 13.92 -13.38
C ARG A 477 -11.17 15.13 -14.25
N SER A 478 -10.57 16.30 -13.99
CA SER A 478 -10.71 17.49 -14.84
C SER A 478 -9.67 17.57 -15.96
N LEU A 479 -8.68 16.67 -15.97
CA LEU A 479 -7.76 16.52 -17.09
C LEU A 479 -8.47 15.89 -18.30
N THR A 480 -8.01 16.26 -19.50
CA THR A 480 -8.35 15.54 -20.72
C THR A 480 -7.74 14.14 -20.71
N SER A 481 -8.31 13.22 -21.49
CA SER A 481 -7.81 11.85 -21.63
C SER A 481 -6.34 11.83 -22.11
N ARG A 482 -5.92 12.84 -22.90
CA ARG A 482 -4.53 13.01 -23.33
C ARG A 482 -3.60 13.36 -22.16
N GLU A 483 -3.98 14.32 -21.33
CA GLU A 483 -3.17 14.74 -20.17
C GLU A 483 -3.08 13.61 -19.12
N GLN A 484 -4.17 12.88 -18.88
CA GLN A 484 -4.13 11.68 -18.05
C GLN A 484 -3.15 10.64 -18.60
N LEU A 485 -3.16 10.40 -19.91
CA LEU A 485 -2.21 9.49 -20.54
C LEU A 485 -0.75 9.96 -20.39
N GLN A 486 -0.48 11.27 -20.42
CA GLN A 486 0.86 11.80 -20.19
C GLN A 486 1.37 11.47 -18.78
N VAL A 487 0.53 11.64 -17.75
CA VAL A 487 0.86 11.24 -16.37
C VAL A 487 1.07 9.73 -16.27
N ILE A 488 0.24 8.93 -16.94
CA ILE A 488 0.39 7.47 -16.98
C ILE A 488 1.72 7.07 -17.64
N LYS A 489 2.09 7.72 -18.76
CA LYS A 489 3.39 7.51 -19.43
C LYS A 489 4.55 7.89 -18.52
N PHE A 490 4.44 8.98 -17.77
CA PHE A 490 5.42 9.36 -16.76
C PHE A 490 5.58 8.28 -15.68
N LEU A 491 4.48 7.79 -15.09
CA LEU A 491 4.52 6.75 -14.08
C LEU A 491 5.09 5.43 -14.60
N LYS A 492 4.83 5.09 -15.87
CA LYS A 492 5.44 3.96 -16.57
C LYS A 492 6.94 4.17 -16.86
N ALA A 493 7.40 5.42 -16.90
CA ALA A 493 8.79 5.78 -17.11
C ALA A 493 9.62 5.77 -15.81
N LEU A 494 8.99 5.71 -14.63
CA LEU A 494 9.65 5.49 -13.34
C LEU A 494 10.08 4.04 -13.17
#